data_AF-C0FVH8-F1
#
_entry.id   AF-C0FVH8-F1
#
_cell.length_a   1.000
_cell.length_b   1.000
_cell.length_c   1.000
_cell.angle_alpha   90.00
_cell.angle_beta   90.00
_cell.angle_gamma   90.00
#
_symmetry.space_group_name_H-M   'P 1'
#
loop_
_entity.id
_entity.type
_entity.pdbx_description
1 polymer ?
#
loop_
_entity_poly.entity_id
_entity_poly.type
_entity_poly.pdbx_seq_one_letter_code
_entity_poly.pdbx_strand_id
1 'polypeptide(L)'
;MAAEKYLNYFSEHDPMKKIFRARLYKEQGKTEEAYKTIEEVLLSQSQTLGVTFSFLLSMALKEKDFDYGRVLAEKMGALAHTFEMGKYSECSTMLDVVYAEKNVEGTFQVVRQLLENVESIGDFSGSKLYRHLQFKKNARWNADELREKLLEGFRDETEFSYMKGYEPWEKLVSK
;
A
#
# COMPACT_ATOMS: atom_id res chain seq x y z
N MET A 1 -32.80 -19.51 3.28
CA MET A 1 -33.68 -18.45 3.83
C MET A 1 -33.47 -18.16 5.32
N ALA A 2 -33.32 -19.15 6.22
CA ALA A 2 -33.08 -18.86 7.64
C ALA A 2 -31.67 -18.26 7.92
N ALA A 3 -30.62 -18.83 7.32
CA ALA A 3 -29.24 -18.38 7.52
C ALA A 3 -28.94 -16.95 7.04
N GLU A 4 -29.57 -16.51 5.94
CA GLU A 4 -29.40 -15.14 5.41
C GLU A 4 -30.02 -14.07 6.32
N LYS A 5 -31.10 -14.40 7.03
CA LYS A 5 -31.72 -13.46 7.99
C LYS A 5 -30.78 -13.14 9.15
N TYR A 6 -29.93 -14.09 9.57
CA TYR A 6 -28.97 -13.85 10.64
C TYR A 6 -27.88 -12.84 10.27
N LEU A 7 -27.59 -12.66 8.98
CA LEU A 7 -26.63 -11.65 8.54
C LEU A 7 -27.10 -10.21 8.81
N ASN A 8 -28.41 -9.99 9.00
CA ASN A 8 -28.95 -8.67 9.31
C ASN A 8 -28.62 -8.22 10.74
N TYR A 9 -28.15 -9.11 11.61
CA TYR A 9 -27.69 -8.75 12.96
C TYR A 9 -26.25 -8.22 12.97
N PHE A 10 -25.49 -8.43 11.89
CA PHE A 10 -24.16 -7.86 11.76
C PHE A 10 -24.23 -6.47 11.12
N SER A 11 -23.38 -5.57 11.62
CA SER A 11 -23.12 -4.27 10.97
C SER A 11 -22.64 -4.48 9.53
N GLU A 12 -23.00 -3.58 8.62
CA GLU A 12 -22.45 -3.57 7.26
C GLU A 12 -20.93 -3.38 7.23
N HIS A 13 -20.37 -2.78 8.29
CA HIS A 13 -18.94 -2.55 8.43
C HIS A 13 -18.20 -3.74 9.08
N ASP A 14 -18.90 -4.75 9.56
CA ASP A 14 -18.26 -5.94 10.14
C ASP A 14 -17.78 -6.88 9.02
N PRO A 15 -16.46 -7.12 8.88
CA PRO A 15 -15.93 -8.03 7.87
C PRO A 15 -16.48 -9.45 8.00
N MET A 16 -16.87 -9.89 9.21
CA MET A 16 -17.47 -11.20 9.44
C MET A 16 -18.79 -11.37 8.69
N LYS A 17 -19.56 -10.30 8.50
CA LYS A 17 -20.80 -10.33 7.70
C LYS A 17 -20.53 -10.81 6.28
N LYS A 18 -19.49 -10.27 5.64
CA LYS A 18 -19.08 -10.65 4.28
C LYS A 18 -18.52 -12.07 4.24
N ILE A 19 -17.72 -12.46 5.23
CA ILE A 19 -17.18 -13.83 5.33
C ILE A 19 -18.31 -14.85 5.44
N PHE A 20 -19.30 -14.59 6.29
CA PHE A 20 -20.46 -15.47 6.41
C PHE A 20 -21.34 -15.47 5.16
N ARG A 21 -21.49 -14.33 4.47
CA ARG A 21 -22.16 -14.27 3.16
C ARG A 21 -21.44 -15.15 2.13
N ALA A 22 -20.12 -15.11 2.07
CA ALA A 22 -19.33 -15.96 1.17
C ALA A 22 -19.54 -17.45 1.47
N ARG A 23 -19.60 -17.83 2.75
CA ARG A 23 -19.92 -19.21 3.14
C ARG A 23 -21.31 -19.61 2.61
N LEU A 24 -22.32 -18.75 2.71
CA LEU A 24 -23.64 -19.04 2.14
C LEU A 24 -23.62 -19.18 0.62
N TYR A 25 -22.85 -18.35 -0.10
CA TYR A 25 -22.67 -18.51 -1.54
C TYR A 25 -22.08 -19.88 -1.89
N LYS A 26 -21.06 -20.33 -1.14
CA LYS A 26 -20.48 -21.66 -1.30
C LYS A 26 -21.53 -22.77 -1.11
N GLU A 27 -22.31 -22.73 -0.04
CA GLU A 27 -23.38 -23.72 0.22
C GLU A 27 -24.49 -23.71 -0.85
N GLN A 28 -24.70 -22.58 -1.53
CA GLN A 28 -25.64 -22.43 -2.65
C GLN A 28 -25.04 -22.86 -4.00
N GLY A 29 -23.80 -23.36 -4.04
CA GLY A 29 -23.09 -23.68 -5.28
C GLY A 29 -22.53 -22.48 -6.05
N LYS A 30 -22.71 -21.26 -5.52
CA LYS A 30 -22.20 -19.98 -6.07
C LYS A 30 -20.73 -19.78 -5.69
N THR A 31 -19.88 -20.68 -6.18
CA THR A 31 -18.48 -20.79 -5.76
C THR A 31 -17.65 -19.57 -6.17
N GLU A 32 -17.89 -19.03 -7.37
CA GLU A 32 -17.19 -17.85 -7.89
C GLU A 32 -17.48 -16.60 -7.03
N GLU A 33 -18.75 -16.38 -6.68
CA GLU A 33 -19.17 -15.29 -5.82
C GLU A 33 -18.62 -15.41 -4.40
N ALA A 34 -18.48 -16.64 -3.90
CA ALA A 34 -17.84 -16.90 -2.62
C ALA A 34 -16.36 -16.48 -2.63
N TYR A 35 -15.60 -16.88 -3.65
CA TYR A 35 -14.19 -16.47 -3.77
C TYR A 35 -14.04 -14.96 -3.88
N LYS A 36 -14.80 -14.31 -4.79
CA LYS A 36 -14.78 -12.84 -4.94
C LYS A 36 -15.03 -12.13 -3.61
N THR A 37 -16.05 -12.56 -2.87
CA THR A 37 -16.40 -11.95 -1.59
C THR A 37 -15.25 -12.09 -0.57
N ILE A 38 -14.58 -13.24 -0.51
CA ILE A 38 -13.45 -13.44 0.42
C ILE A 38 -12.21 -12.64 -0.02
N GLU A 39 -11.90 -12.63 -1.31
CA GLU A 39 -10.79 -11.85 -1.85
C GLU A 39 -10.99 -10.34 -1.63
N GLU A 40 -12.21 -9.82 -1.80
CA GLU A 40 -12.56 -8.43 -1.45
C GLU A 40 -12.36 -8.14 0.05
N VAL A 41 -12.72 -9.10 0.91
CA VAL A 41 -12.46 -8.97 2.35
C VAL A 41 -10.95 -8.91 2.60
N LEU A 42 -10.15 -9.81 2.03
CA LEU A 42 -8.69 -9.79 2.19
C LEU A 42 -8.08 -8.46 1.74
N LEU A 43 -8.48 -7.96 0.55
CA LEU A 43 -8.01 -6.68 0.03
C LEU A 43 -8.38 -5.53 0.97
N SER A 44 -9.64 -5.41 1.36
CA SER A 44 -10.09 -4.32 2.25
C SER A 44 -9.46 -4.35 3.65
N GLN A 45 -9.23 -5.54 4.21
CA GLN A 45 -8.57 -5.69 5.51
C GLN A 45 -7.09 -5.30 5.43
N SER A 46 -6.39 -5.68 4.37
CA SER A 46 -4.99 -5.25 4.17
C SER A 46 -4.85 -3.73 4.05
N GLN A 47 -5.77 -3.06 3.34
CA GLN A 47 -5.82 -1.60 3.24
C GLN A 47 -6.10 -0.94 4.59
N THR A 48 -7.02 -1.51 5.37
CA THR A 48 -7.34 -1.03 6.73
C THR A 48 -6.12 -1.14 7.66
N LEU A 49 -5.41 -2.27 7.60
CA LEU A 49 -4.15 -2.45 8.33
C LEU A 49 -3.09 -1.44 7.88
N GLY A 50 -2.94 -1.22 6.57
CA GLY A 50 -2.01 -0.22 6.03
C GLY A 50 -2.24 1.17 6.61
N VAL A 51 -3.49 1.66 6.60
CA VAL A 51 -3.85 2.96 7.20
C VAL A 51 -3.58 2.98 8.71
N THR A 52 -3.87 1.88 9.41
CA THR A 52 -3.62 1.77 10.86
C THR A 52 -2.13 1.88 11.18
N PHE A 53 -1.29 1.19 10.42
CA PHE A 53 0.16 1.31 10.56
C PHE A 53 0.66 2.71 10.19
N SER A 54 0.17 3.33 9.12
CA SER A 54 0.53 4.72 8.78
C SER A 54 0.22 5.70 9.89
N PHE A 55 -0.92 5.53 10.58
CA PHE A 55 -1.28 6.37 11.72
C PHE A 55 -0.30 6.19 12.89
N LEU A 56 0.01 4.94 13.25
CA LEU A 56 1.04 4.64 14.26
C LEU A 56 2.40 5.23 13.89
N LEU A 57 2.80 5.12 12.62
CA LEU A 57 4.06 5.66 12.13
C LEU A 57 4.10 7.17 12.31
N SER A 58 3.04 7.87 11.89
CA SER A 58 2.96 9.33 12.04
C SER A 58 3.07 9.79 13.50
N MET A 59 2.50 9.02 14.45
CA MET A 59 2.63 9.28 15.88
C MET A 59 4.07 9.08 16.35
N ALA A 60 4.70 7.96 15.97
CA ALA A 60 6.09 7.65 16.33
C ALA A 60 7.06 8.72 15.81
N LEU A 61 6.91 9.15 14.55
CA LEU A 61 7.74 10.21 13.97
C LEU A 61 7.56 11.56 14.66
N LYS A 62 6.32 11.89 15.07
CA LYS A 62 6.04 13.11 15.86
C LYS A 62 6.71 13.07 17.24
N GLU A 63 6.76 11.89 17.85
CA GLU A 63 7.44 11.64 19.12
C GLU A 63 8.95 11.48 18.97
N LYS A 64 9.46 11.50 17.71
CA LYS A 64 10.86 11.25 17.33
C LYS A 64 11.37 9.87 17.76
N ASP A 65 10.47 8.89 17.89
CA ASP A 65 10.81 7.49 18.10
C ASP A 65 11.07 6.82 16.74
N PHE A 66 12.25 7.08 16.18
CA PHE A 66 12.63 6.59 14.86
C PHE A 66 12.89 5.09 14.83
N ASP A 67 13.34 4.50 15.94
CA ASP A 67 13.53 3.05 16.06
C ASP A 67 12.19 2.33 15.94
N TYR A 68 11.16 2.80 16.66
CA TYR A 68 9.81 2.26 16.51
C TYR A 68 9.21 2.58 15.13
N GLY A 69 9.43 3.79 14.61
CA GLY A 69 9.02 4.17 13.25
C GLY A 69 9.57 3.21 12.18
N ARG A 70 10.84 2.82 12.29
CA ARG A 70 11.45 1.84 11.39
C ARG A 70 10.81 0.47 11.51
N VAL A 71 10.55 0.00 12.73
CA VAL A 71 9.82 -1.27 12.95
C VAL A 71 8.46 -1.22 12.27
N LEU A 72 7.71 -0.13 12.41
CA LEU A 72 6.40 0.03 11.77
C LEU A 72 6.51 0.02 10.24
N ALA A 73 7.45 0.78 9.67
CA ALA A 73 7.69 0.81 8.23
C ALA A 73 8.06 -0.58 7.67
N GLU A 74 8.91 -1.35 8.36
CA GLU A 74 9.23 -2.72 7.98
C GLU A 74 8.01 -3.64 8.00
N LYS A 75 7.13 -3.51 9.01
CA LYS A 75 5.87 -4.27 9.06
C LYS A 75 4.93 -3.87 7.93
N MET A 76 4.86 -2.59 7.58
CA MET A 76 4.08 -2.13 6.43
C MET A 76 4.62 -2.71 5.11
N GLY A 77 5.95 -2.74 4.93
CA GLY A 77 6.57 -3.33 3.75
C GLY A 77 6.26 -4.82 3.64
N ALA A 78 6.37 -5.56 4.76
CA ALA A 78 5.99 -6.96 4.83
C ALA A 78 4.49 -7.20 4.56
N LEU A 79 3.62 -6.30 5.03
CA LEU A 79 2.19 -6.34 4.74
C LEU A 79 1.93 -6.16 3.24
N ALA A 80 2.51 -5.15 2.61
CA ALA A 80 2.39 -4.90 1.18
C ALA A 80 2.86 -6.11 0.36
N HIS A 81 3.99 -6.71 0.74
CA HIS A 81 4.51 -7.93 0.13
C HIS A 81 3.54 -9.11 0.27
N THR A 82 3.09 -9.37 1.50
CA THR A 82 2.21 -10.51 1.84
C THR A 82 0.88 -10.47 1.07
N PHE A 83 0.38 -9.27 0.79
CA PHE A 83 -0.85 -9.04 0.06
C PHE A 83 -0.64 -8.68 -1.42
N GLU A 84 0.56 -8.91 -1.96
CA GLU A 84 0.90 -8.70 -3.38
C GLU A 84 0.55 -7.29 -3.90
N MET A 85 0.78 -6.26 -3.08
CA MET A 85 0.44 -4.85 -3.36
C MET A 85 1.40 -4.13 -4.32
N GLY A 86 2.37 -4.86 -4.87
CA GLY A 86 3.39 -4.33 -5.77
C GLY A 86 4.60 -3.73 -5.07
N LYS A 87 5.72 -3.71 -5.78
CA LYS A 87 7.04 -3.35 -5.22
C LYS A 87 7.12 -1.89 -4.78
N TYR A 88 6.43 -0.99 -5.47
CA TYR A 88 6.29 0.41 -5.09
C TYR A 88 5.72 0.55 -3.68
N SER A 89 4.65 -0.20 -3.39
CA SER A 89 3.97 -0.20 -2.09
C SER A 89 4.85 -0.77 -0.98
N GLU A 90 5.74 -1.72 -1.28
CA GLU A 90 6.71 -2.23 -0.30
C GLU A 90 7.75 -1.17 0.05
N CYS A 91 8.34 -0.53 -0.96
CA CYS A 91 9.46 0.39 -0.78
C CYS A 91 9.04 1.77 -0.23
N SER A 92 7.81 2.21 -0.50
CA SER A 92 7.32 3.54 -0.06
C SER A 92 7.24 3.69 1.45
N THR A 93 7.08 2.58 2.16
CA THR A 93 6.85 2.53 3.61
C THR A 93 7.96 3.16 4.45
N MET A 94 9.19 3.16 3.94
CA MET A 94 10.37 3.67 4.65
C MET A 94 10.62 5.16 4.39
N LEU A 95 9.95 5.77 3.40
CA LEU A 95 10.22 7.14 2.96
C LEU A 95 10.03 8.16 4.10
N ASP A 96 8.93 8.06 4.83
CA ASP A 96 8.62 8.99 5.93
C ASP A 96 9.66 8.91 7.05
N VAL A 97 10.20 7.71 7.31
CA VAL A 97 11.23 7.48 8.33
C VAL A 97 12.54 8.14 7.92
N VAL A 98 13.07 7.82 6.74
CA VAL A 98 14.36 8.36 6.28
C VAL A 98 14.28 9.86 6.05
N TYR A 99 13.12 10.37 5.62
CA TYR A 99 12.86 11.80 5.51
C TYR A 99 12.86 12.50 6.88
N ALA A 100 12.20 11.93 7.89
CA ALA A 100 12.15 12.51 9.23
C ALA A 100 13.52 12.48 9.94
N GLU A 101 14.30 11.41 9.72
CA GLU A 101 15.69 11.29 10.17
C GLU A 101 16.66 12.22 9.41
N LYS A 102 16.23 12.79 8.28
CA LYS A 102 17.08 13.51 7.33
C LYS A 102 18.27 12.66 6.88
N ASN A 103 18.03 11.36 6.70
CA ASN A 103 19.02 10.37 6.31
C ASN A 103 19.27 10.42 4.80
N VAL A 104 20.37 11.05 4.39
CA VAL A 104 20.70 11.30 2.97
C VAL A 104 20.75 10.01 2.14
N GLU A 105 21.52 9.02 2.59
CA GLU A 105 21.67 7.76 1.84
C GLU A 105 20.34 6.98 1.82
N GLY A 106 19.64 6.92 2.97
CA GLY A 106 18.35 6.25 3.09
C GLY A 106 17.30 6.85 2.16
N THR A 107 17.17 8.18 2.13
CA THR A 107 16.26 8.90 1.24
C THR A 107 16.58 8.59 -0.22
N PHE A 108 17.84 8.66 -0.62
CA PHE A 108 18.24 8.36 -2.00
C PHE A 108 17.86 6.93 -2.41
N GLN A 109 18.17 5.93 -1.57
CA GLN A 109 17.88 4.53 -1.88
C GLN A 109 16.37 4.28 -2.01
N VAL A 110 15.56 4.83 -1.08
CA VAL A 110 14.10 4.67 -1.12
C VAL A 110 13.50 5.38 -2.35
N VAL A 111 13.88 6.63 -2.60
CA VAL A 111 13.36 7.40 -3.75
C VAL A 111 13.75 6.76 -5.08
N ARG A 112 14.99 6.27 -5.22
CA ARG A 112 15.41 5.52 -6.41
C ARG A 112 14.52 4.31 -6.63
N GLN A 113 14.29 3.50 -5.58
CA GLN A 113 13.43 2.32 -5.67
C GLN A 113 11.98 2.70 -6.03
N LEU A 114 11.46 3.82 -5.53
CA LEU A 114 10.11 4.28 -5.89
C LEU A 114 10.02 4.59 -7.39
N LEU A 115 10.97 5.35 -7.93
CA LEU A 115 11.00 5.73 -9.34
C LEU A 115 11.19 4.54 -10.30
N GLU A 116 11.99 3.54 -9.87
CA GLU A 116 12.21 2.28 -10.61
C GLU A 116 10.96 1.40 -10.62
N ASN A 117 10.14 1.45 -9.56
CA ASN A 117 9.02 0.53 -9.38
C ASN A 117 7.64 1.17 -9.57
N VAL A 118 7.55 2.40 -10.09
CA VAL A 118 6.27 3.09 -10.35
C VAL A 118 5.28 2.18 -11.08
N GLU A 119 5.75 1.35 -12.01
CA GLU A 119 4.95 0.38 -12.77
C GLU A 119 4.18 -0.64 -11.94
N SER A 120 4.69 -0.95 -10.74
CA SER A 120 4.14 -1.99 -9.88
C SER A 120 2.98 -1.54 -8.99
N ILE A 121 2.59 -0.26 -8.97
CA ILE A 121 1.51 0.26 -8.11
C ILE A 121 0.19 -0.50 -8.28
N GLY A 122 -0.04 -1.06 -9.48
CA GLY A 122 -1.23 -1.81 -9.82
C GLY A 122 -1.08 -3.34 -9.78
N ASP A 123 0.05 -3.90 -9.33
CA ASP A 123 0.34 -5.33 -9.48
C ASP A 123 -0.66 -6.25 -8.77
N PHE A 124 -1.28 -5.77 -7.68
CA PHE A 124 -2.36 -6.50 -7.00
C PHE A 124 -3.53 -6.83 -7.94
N SER A 125 -3.74 -6.05 -9.00
CA SER A 125 -4.81 -6.30 -9.97
C SER A 125 -4.54 -7.51 -10.88
N GLY A 126 -3.26 -7.90 -11.03
CA GLY A 126 -2.82 -9.10 -11.76
C GLY A 126 -2.35 -10.24 -10.86
N SER A 127 -2.46 -10.06 -9.54
CA SER A 127 -2.00 -10.99 -8.51
C SER A 127 -2.76 -12.32 -8.55
N LYS A 128 -2.07 -13.41 -8.20
CA LYS A 128 -2.70 -14.73 -8.02
C LYS A 128 -3.60 -14.77 -6.79
N LEU A 129 -3.33 -13.92 -5.79
CA LEU A 129 -4.11 -13.80 -4.56
C LEU A 129 -5.53 -13.28 -4.82
N TYR A 130 -5.69 -12.40 -5.82
CA TYR A 130 -6.95 -11.73 -6.16
C TYR A 130 -7.53 -12.19 -7.50
N ARG A 131 -7.27 -13.45 -7.89
CA ARG A 131 -7.57 -14.00 -9.22
C ARG A 131 -9.05 -14.00 -9.63
N HIS A 132 -9.98 -13.93 -8.68
CA HIS A 132 -11.42 -13.88 -8.98
C HIS A 132 -11.93 -12.44 -9.02
N LEU A 133 -11.18 -11.47 -8.48
CA LEU A 133 -11.54 -10.06 -8.58
C LEU A 133 -11.37 -9.55 -10.01
N GLN A 134 -12.39 -8.85 -10.50
CA GLN A 134 -12.32 -8.15 -11.77
C GLN A 134 -11.99 -6.69 -11.52
N PHE A 135 -10.71 -6.36 -11.67
CA PHE A 135 -10.28 -4.97 -11.67
C PHE A 135 -10.62 -4.36 -13.02
N LYS A 136 -11.19 -3.16 -13.01
CA LYS A 136 -11.28 -2.37 -14.25
C LYS A 136 -9.86 -2.19 -14.75
N LYS A 137 -9.59 -2.55 -16.02
CA LYS A 137 -8.32 -2.17 -16.66
C LYS A 137 -8.15 -0.68 -16.44
N ASN A 138 -7.13 -0.29 -15.67
CA ASN A 138 -6.82 1.09 -15.40
C ASN A 138 -6.35 1.71 -16.72
N ALA A 139 -7.29 2.16 -17.56
CA ALA A 139 -7.01 2.86 -18.82
C ALA A 139 -6.38 4.25 -18.62
N ARG A 140 -5.88 4.56 -17.41
CA ARG A 140 -5.53 5.92 -16.98
C ARG A 140 -4.36 6.04 -16.01
N TRP A 141 -3.72 4.95 -15.64
CA TRP A 141 -2.49 5.07 -14.86
C TRP A 141 -1.34 5.18 -15.87
N ASN A 142 -0.74 6.37 -15.95
CA ASN A 142 0.44 6.61 -16.78
C ASN A 142 1.65 6.59 -15.85
N ALA A 143 2.47 5.55 -15.96
CA ALA A 143 3.69 5.38 -15.18
C ALA A 143 4.63 6.58 -15.29
N ASP A 144 4.76 7.10 -16.51
CA ASP A 144 5.63 8.22 -16.79
C ASP A 144 5.09 9.50 -16.17
N GLU A 145 3.77 9.75 -16.26
CA GLU A 145 3.16 10.92 -15.61
C GLU A 145 3.33 10.90 -14.09
N LEU A 146 3.20 9.73 -13.45
CA LEU A 146 3.42 9.61 -12.01
C LEU A 146 4.89 9.77 -11.65
N ARG A 147 5.80 9.19 -12.46
CA ARG A 147 7.25 9.35 -12.27
C ARG A 147 7.66 10.82 -12.33
N GLU A 148 7.16 11.57 -13.30
CA GLU A 148 7.40 13.00 -13.42
C GLU A 148 6.87 13.77 -12.19
N LYS A 149 5.65 13.50 -11.75
CA LYS A 149 5.09 14.15 -10.53
C LYS A 149 5.90 13.84 -9.28
N LEU A 150 6.40 12.62 -9.14
CA LEU A 150 7.28 12.24 -8.03
C LEU A 150 8.61 13.01 -8.11
N LEU A 151 9.23 13.08 -9.28
CA LEU A 151 10.45 13.86 -9.52
C LEU A 151 10.25 15.34 -9.21
N GLU A 152 9.14 15.94 -9.66
CA GLU A 152 8.77 17.32 -9.31
C GLU A 152 8.70 17.53 -7.79
N GLY A 153 8.07 16.61 -7.05
CA GLY A 153 8.00 16.68 -5.59
C GLY A 153 9.37 16.54 -4.92
N PHE A 154 10.25 15.68 -5.44
CA PHE A 154 11.60 15.51 -4.90
C PHE A 154 12.55 16.66 -5.24
N ARG A 155 12.24 17.48 -6.25
CA ARG A 155 13.00 18.70 -6.58
C ARG A 155 12.68 19.87 -5.63
N ASP A 156 11.74 19.74 -4.70
CA ASP A 156 11.46 20.79 -3.72
C ASP A 156 12.68 21.03 -2.82
N GLU A 157 13.39 22.12 -3.09
CA GLU A 157 14.61 22.52 -2.37
C GLU A 157 14.35 22.88 -0.90
N THR A 158 13.11 23.16 -0.51
CA THR A 158 12.74 23.45 0.88
C THR A 158 12.65 22.14 1.66
N GLU A 159 11.86 21.20 1.15
CA GLU A 159 11.59 19.90 1.79
C GLU A 159 12.83 19.00 1.80
N PHE A 160 13.59 18.99 0.70
CA PHE A 160 14.78 18.15 0.51
C PHE A 160 16.11 18.93 0.58
N SER A 161 16.11 20.10 1.22
CA SER A 161 17.33 20.92 1.44
C SER A 161 18.52 20.13 2.01
N TYR A 162 18.25 19.15 2.88
CA TYR A 162 19.25 18.27 3.50
C TYR A 162 19.98 17.35 2.52
N MET A 163 19.48 17.21 1.28
CA MET A 163 20.08 16.40 0.21
C MET A 163 21.11 17.17 -0.63
N LYS A 164 21.21 18.50 -0.45
CA LYS A 164 22.09 19.37 -1.26
C LYS A 164 23.56 18.94 -1.16
N GLY A 165 24.22 18.83 -2.31
CA GLY A 165 25.62 18.40 -2.40
C GLY A 165 25.83 16.88 -2.44
N TYR A 166 24.76 16.09 -2.32
CA TYR A 166 24.84 14.65 -2.53
C TYR A 166 24.66 14.32 -4.03
N GLU A 167 25.78 14.17 -4.75
CA GLU A 167 25.78 14.01 -6.21
C GLU A 167 24.82 12.93 -6.76
N PRO A 168 24.68 11.73 -6.15
CA PRO A 168 23.77 10.71 -6.68
C PRO A 168 22.32 11.17 -6.70
N TRP A 169 21.90 11.96 -5.70
CA TRP A 169 20.56 12.56 -5.65
C TRP A 169 20.38 13.61 -6.72
N GLU A 170 21.31 14.54 -6.85
CA GLU A 170 21.23 15.62 -7.84
C GLU A 170 21.11 15.05 -9.26
N LYS A 171 21.84 13.97 -9.56
CA LYS A 171 21.73 13.22 -10.83
C LYS A 171 20.40 12.49 -10.99
N LEU A 172 19.80 12.00 -9.90
CA LEU A 172 18.53 11.28 -9.93
C LEU A 172 17.36 12.22 -10.21
N VAL A 173 17.28 13.35 -9.50
CA VAL A 173 16.17 14.29 -9.62
C VAL A 173 16.27 15.22 -10.83
N SER A 174 17.45 15.32 -11.46
CA SER A 174 17.65 16.12 -12.68
C SER A 174 17.27 15.37 -13.97
N LYS A 175 16.91 14.09 -13.89
CA LYS A 175 16.27 13.35 -14.99
C LYS A 175 14.86 13.86 -15.20
#